data_AF-A0A7V3BSX3-F1
#
_entry.id   AF-A0A7V3BSX3-F1
#
_cell.length_a   1.000
_cell.length_b   1.000
_cell.length_c   1.000
_cell.angle_alpha   90.00
_cell.angle_beta   90.00
_cell.angle_gamma   90.00
#
_symmetry.space_group_name_H-M   'P 1'
#
loop_
_entity.id
_entity.type
_entity.pdbx_description
1 polymer ?
#
loop_
_entity_poly.entity_id
_entity_poly.type
_entity_poly.pdbx_seq_one_letter_code
_entity_poly.pdbx_strand_id
1 'polypeptide(L)'
;MDRRGIPALAAIIAVGIAAIVTLAVLRVEGPSPAVVDWSTVEELPAPRFDDHRSEFVSEERGYRFHPRSGRVTPSTAYRFDTGHCGLSFLADFDASFWRPIDPDGGEPPDLFFNQDVGAIALVDFDRAVYRSSTGEEVTLIRIRGPVITQPCR
;
A
#
# COMPACT_ATOMS: atom_id res chain seq x y z
N MET A 1 44.79 14.05 46.91
CA MET A 1 44.35 14.04 45.50
C MET A 1 43.39 12.88 45.33
N ASP A 2 42.13 13.23 45.08
CA ASP A 2 40.94 12.41 45.20
C ASP A 2 40.79 11.43 44.02
N ARG A 3 40.46 10.16 44.30
CA ARG A 3 40.21 9.09 43.30
C ARG A 3 38.76 8.59 43.38
N ARG A 4 37.81 9.51 43.57
CA ARG A 4 36.37 9.20 43.61
C ARG A 4 35.66 9.85 42.43
N GLY A 5 35.58 9.16 41.29
CA GLY A 5 34.85 9.70 40.13
C GLY A 5 34.56 8.75 38.96
N ILE A 6 35.02 7.50 39.00
CA ILE A 6 34.97 6.61 37.83
C ILE A 6 33.82 5.58 37.83
N PRO A 7 33.27 5.04 38.96
CA PRO A 7 32.30 3.94 38.87
C PRO A 7 30.88 4.37 38.48
N ALA A 8 30.50 5.63 38.73
CA ALA A 8 29.13 6.11 38.43
C ALA A 8 28.90 6.35 36.94
N LEU A 9 29.92 6.80 36.20
CA LEU A 9 29.80 7.13 34.77
C LEU A 9 29.66 5.86 33.91
N ALA A 10 30.39 4.78 34.25
CA ALA A 10 30.34 3.51 33.53
C ALA A 10 28.97 2.81 33.68
N ALA A 11 28.34 2.91 34.86
CA ALA A 11 27.02 2.34 35.10
C ALA A 11 25.92 3.07 34.30
N ILE A 12 26.00 4.40 34.18
CA ILE A 12 25.03 5.20 33.41
C ILE A 12 25.12 4.89 31.91
N ILE A 13 26.34 4.71 31.37
CA ILE A 13 26.55 4.36 29.96
C ILE A 13 26.03 2.94 29.67
N ALA A 14 26.27 1.97 30.55
CA ALA A 14 25.78 0.60 30.37
C ALA A 14 24.25 0.52 30.40
N VAL A 15 23.60 1.23 31.31
CA VAL A 15 22.12 1.31 31.38
C VAL A 15 21.54 2.04 30.16
N GLY A 16 22.20 3.11 29.71
CA GLY A 16 21.79 3.85 28.50
C GLY A 16 21.87 3.00 27.23
N ILE A 17 22.95 2.24 27.05
CA ILE A 17 23.11 1.35 25.88
C ILE A 17 22.10 0.19 25.96
N ALA A 18 21.91 -0.42 27.12
CA ALA A 18 20.91 -1.48 27.28
C ALA A 18 19.49 -0.98 26.96
N ALA A 19 19.11 0.21 27.43
CA ALA A 19 17.81 0.82 27.14
C ALA A 19 17.64 1.15 25.65
N ILE A 20 18.69 1.64 24.97
CA ILE A 20 18.67 1.90 23.53
C ILE A 20 18.55 0.59 22.74
N VAL A 21 19.24 -0.48 23.15
CA VAL A 21 19.14 -1.80 22.53
C VAL A 21 17.74 -2.40 22.73
N THR A 22 17.13 -2.28 23.92
CA THR A 22 15.75 -2.72 24.16
C THR A 22 14.74 -1.91 23.34
N LEU A 23 14.92 -0.59 23.21
CA LEU A 23 14.06 0.25 22.36
C LEU A 23 14.23 -0.04 20.86
N ALA A 24 15.43 -0.44 20.44
CA ALA A 24 15.71 -0.81 19.05
C ALA A 24 15.14 -2.20 18.70
N VAL A 25 15.21 -3.16 19.63
CA VAL A 25 14.66 -4.52 19.44
C VAL A 25 13.13 -4.50 19.44
N LEU A 26 12.49 -3.65 20.24
CA LEU A 26 11.02 -3.47 20.22
C LEU A 26 10.49 -2.78 18.95
N ARG A 27 11.37 -2.32 18.05
CA ARG A 27 11.00 -1.58 16.83
C ARG A 27 11.05 -2.42 15.55
N VAL A 28 11.44 -3.69 15.63
CA VAL A 28 11.62 -4.56 14.45
C VAL A 28 10.37 -5.39 14.13
N GLU A 29 9.44 -5.52 15.07
CA GLU A 29 8.13 -6.10 14.78
C GLU A 29 7.18 -4.99 14.32
N GLY A 30 7.26 -4.63 13.04
CA GLY A 30 6.12 -4.00 12.38
C GLY A 30 4.87 -4.88 12.56
N PRO A 31 3.65 -4.31 12.52
CA PRO A 31 2.44 -5.12 12.59
C PRO A 31 2.53 -6.25 11.56
N SER A 32 2.35 -7.50 12.01
CA SER A 32 2.24 -8.65 11.12
C SER A 32 1.23 -8.30 10.03
N PRO A 33 1.52 -8.60 8.74
CA PRO A 33 0.58 -8.31 7.67
C PRO A 33 -0.76 -8.93 8.04
N ALA A 34 -1.83 -8.14 7.90
CA ALA A 34 -3.13 -8.59 8.34
C ALA A 34 -3.54 -9.81 7.50
N VAL A 35 -4.04 -10.85 8.17
CA VAL A 35 -4.49 -12.07 7.50
C VAL A 35 -5.82 -11.78 6.82
N VAL A 36 -5.87 -11.95 5.50
CA VAL A 36 -7.07 -11.77 4.68
C VAL A 36 -7.75 -13.13 4.50
N ASP A 37 -9.04 -13.21 4.81
CA ASP A 37 -9.87 -14.37 4.44
C ASP A 37 -10.38 -14.22 3.00
N TRP A 38 -9.67 -14.84 2.06
CA TRP A 38 -10.05 -14.83 0.64
C TRP A 38 -11.23 -15.73 0.28
N SER A 39 -11.74 -16.54 1.24
CA SER A 39 -12.92 -17.39 0.99
C SER A 39 -14.23 -16.60 1.02
N THR A 40 -14.20 -15.41 1.62
CA THR A 40 -15.35 -14.50 1.72
C THR A 40 -15.00 -13.21 0.98
N VAL A 41 -15.71 -12.95 -0.13
CA VAL A 41 -15.49 -11.76 -0.96
C VAL A 41 -16.71 -10.85 -0.89
N GLU A 42 -16.49 -9.59 -0.52
CA GLU A 42 -17.51 -8.55 -0.47
C GLU A 42 -17.55 -7.71 -1.76
N GLU A 43 -18.66 -7.03 -2.03
CA GLU A 43 -18.69 -6.00 -3.08
C GLU A 43 -18.07 -4.69 -2.58
N LEU A 44 -17.45 -3.93 -3.48
CA LEU A 44 -16.86 -2.64 -3.11
C LEU A 44 -17.93 -1.69 -2.56
N PRO A 45 -17.62 -0.93 -1.49
CA PRO A 45 -18.45 0.17 -1.03
C PRO A 45 -18.70 1.18 -2.14
N ALA A 46 -19.86 1.84 -2.09
CA ALA A 46 -20.21 2.87 -3.06
C ALA A 46 -19.11 3.95 -3.16
N PRO A 47 -18.82 4.46 -4.38
CA PRO A 47 -17.87 5.54 -4.58
C PRO A 47 -18.18 6.76 -3.72
N ARG A 48 -17.14 7.50 -3.34
CA ARG A 48 -17.30 8.76 -2.57
C ARG A 48 -17.85 9.90 -3.39
N PHE A 49 -17.56 9.87 -4.68
CA PHE A 49 -17.92 10.89 -5.64
C PHE A 49 -18.51 10.16 -6.85
N ASP A 50 -19.65 10.67 -7.33
CA ASP A 50 -20.31 10.21 -8.55
C ASP A 50 -19.74 10.87 -9.81
N ASP A 51 -18.93 11.92 -9.66
CA ASP A 51 -18.35 12.65 -10.77
C ASP A 51 -16.99 12.10 -11.24
N HIS A 52 -16.84 12.03 -12.57
CA HIS A 52 -15.58 11.70 -13.23
C HIS A 52 -14.70 12.96 -13.30
N ARG A 53 -14.24 13.47 -12.16
CA ARG A 53 -13.32 14.62 -12.16
C ARG A 53 -11.92 14.18 -12.58
N SER A 54 -11.73 14.06 -13.90
CA SER A 54 -10.43 14.25 -14.52
C SER A 54 -10.34 15.69 -15.05
N GLU A 55 -9.25 16.37 -14.71
CA GLU A 55 -9.01 17.74 -15.14
C GLU A 55 -7.87 17.75 -16.16
N PHE A 56 -8.09 18.33 -17.33
CA PHE A 56 -7.00 18.52 -18.28
C PHE A 56 -5.94 19.46 -17.67
N VAL A 57 -4.68 19.03 -17.68
CA VAL A 57 -3.56 19.84 -17.17
C VAL A 57 -2.78 20.45 -18.33
N SER A 58 -2.36 19.64 -19.30
CA SER A 58 -1.62 20.05 -20.51
C SER A 58 -1.48 18.87 -21.46
N GLU A 59 -1.13 19.10 -22.73
CA GLU A 59 -0.88 18.01 -23.69
C GLU A 59 0.28 17.10 -23.26
N GLU A 60 1.36 17.68 -22.72
CA GLU A 60 2.55 16.94 -22.28
C GLU A 60 2.24 16.07 -21.04
N ARG A 61 1.57 16.65 -20.04
CA ARG A 61 1.36 16.00 -18.74
C ARG A 61 0.06 15.19 -18.65
N GLY A 62 -0.89 15.41 -19.55
CA GLY A 62 -2.19 14.74 -19.57
C GLY A 62 -3.20 15.34 -18.60
N TYR A 63 -3.84 14.48 -17.83
CA TYR A 63 -4.98 14.80 -16.96
C TYR A 63 -4.64 14.53 -15.50
N ARG A 64 -5.21 15.33 -14.60
CA ARG A 64 -5.23 15.07 -13.16
C ARG A 64 -6.42 14.19 -12.82
N PHE A 65 -6.17 13.02 -12.27
CA PHE A 65 -7.18 12.07 -11.80
C PHE A 65 -7.27 12.11 -10.28
N HIS A 66 -8.49 12.00 -9.76
CA HIS A 66 -8.77 11.84 -8.33
C HIS A 66 -9.35 10.44 -8.08
N PRO A 67 -8.97 9.76 -6.98
CA PRO A 67 -9.55 8.46 -6.66
C PRO A 67 -11.03 8.62 -6.29
N ARG A 68 -11.86 7.68 -6.75
CA ARG A 68 -13.32 7.71 -6.60
C ARG A 68 -13.84 6.62 -5.68
N SER A 69 -13.12 5.51 -5.58
CA SER A 69 -13.52 4.36 -4.78
C SER A 69 -13.93 4.74 -3.35
N GLY A 70 -14.88 3.99 -2.80
CA GLY A 70 -15.27 4.08 -1.40
C GLY A 70 -14.10 3.73 -0.47
N ARG A 71 -14.17 4.15 0.79
CA ARG A 71 -13.28 3.61 1.83
C ARG A 71 -13.66 2.18 2.14
N VAL A 72 -12.66 1.35 2.41
CA VAL A 72 -12.86 -0.07 2.68
C VAL A 72 -12.46 -0.44 4.10
N THR A 73 -12.89 -1.60 4.55
CA THR A 73 -12.44 -2.16 5.83
C THR A 73 -11.09 -2.87 5.62
N PRO A 74 -10.07 -2.62 6.45
CA PRO A 74 -8.82 -3.36 6.38
C PRO A 74 -9.04 -4.88 6.51
N SER A 75 -8.20 -5.66 5.83
CA SER A 75 -8.20 -7.13 5.85
C SER A 75 -9.44 -7.81 5.27
N THR A 76 -10.39 -7.05 4.72
CA THR A 76 -11.55 -7.59 3.99
C THR A 76 -11.20 -7.72 2.51
N ALA A 77 -11.53 -8.87 1.92
CA ALA A 77 -11.41 -9.10 0.48
C ALA A 77 -12.62 -8.52 -0.25
N TYR A 78 -12.37 -7.65 -1.24
CA TYR A 78 -13.39 -7.03 -2.07
C TYR A 78 -13.26 -7.47 -3.52
N ARG A 79 -14.37 -7.79 -4.19
CA ARG A 79 -14.40 -8.06 -5.63
C ARG A 79 -13.86 -6.85 -6.38
N PHE A 80 -12.88 -7.07 -7.24
CA PHE A 80 -12.18 -5.99 -7.93
C PHE A 80 -12.03 -6.30 -9.43
N ASP A 81 -12.60 -5.43 -10.24
CA ASP A 81 -12.47 -5.43 -11.69
C ASP A 81 -11.31 -4.52 -12.08
N THR A 82 -10.29 -5.10 -12.70
CA THR A 82 -9.06 -4.42 -13.10
C THR A 82 -9.24 -3.59 -14.38
N GLY A 83 -10.32 -3.80 -15.13
CA GLY A 83 -10.63 -3.09 -16.36
C GLY A 83 -9.61 -3.29 -17.49
N HIS A 84 -9.78 -2.55 -18.59
CA HIS A 84 -8.96 -2.69 -19.80
C HIS A 84 -7.45 -2.55 -19.56
N CYS A 85 -7.06 -1.62 -18.69
CA CYS A 85 -5.66 -1.27 -18.44
C CYS A 85 -5.03 -2.08 -17.30
N GLY A 86 -5.82 -2.97 -16.69
CA GLY A 86 -5.41 -3.79 -15.59
C GLY A 86 -4.93 -3.00 -14.38
N LEU A 87 -4.08 -3.65 -13.58
CA LEU A 87 -3.43 -3.02 -12.42
C LEU A 87 -2.36 -1.98 -12.80
N SER A 88 -1.95 -1.93 -14.07
CA SER A 88 -0.86 -1.06 -14.54
C SER A 88 -1.24 0.42 -14.58
N PHE A 89 -2.55 0.73 -14.62
CA PHE A 89 -3.03 2.10 -14.75
C PHE A 89 -4.03 2.48 -13.64
N LEU A 90 -3.54 3.24 -12.66
CA LEU A 90 -4.34 3.92 -11.63
C LEU A 90 -5.41 3.02 -10.98
N ALA A 91 -5.02 1.86 -10.46
CA ALA A 91 -5.93 1.00 -9.71
C ALA A 91 -6.57 1.79 -8.55
N ASP A 92 -7.87 2.06 -8.63
CA ASP A 92 -8.62 2.93 -7.73
C ASP A 92 -9.32 2.11 -6.65
N PHE A 93 -8.77 2.12 -5.44
CA PHE A 93 -9.22 1.31 -4.32
C PHE A 93 -9.03 2.06 -2.98
N ASP A 94 -9.97 1.91 -2.03
CA ASP A 94 -9.93 2.60 -0.72
C ASP A 94 -9.76 4.14 -0.79
N ALA A 95 -10.42 4.77 -1.76
CA ALA A 95 -10.27 6.20 -2.04
C ALA A 95 -8.79 6.61 -2.26
N SER A 96 -7.99 5.74 -2.88
CA SER A 96 -6.59 5.98 -3.24
C SER A 96 -6.24 5.26 -4.53
N PHE A 97 -5.17 5.71 -5.20
CA PHE A 97 -4.58 4.97 -6.30
C PHE A 97 -3.50 4.02 -5.81
N TRP A 98 -3.30 2.93 -6.55
CA TRP A 98 -2.37 1.87 -6.23
C TRP A 98 -1.57 1.48 -7.47
N ARG A 99 -0.31 1.06 -7.25
CA ARG A 99 0.52 0.47 -8.31
C ARG A 99 1.09 -0.86 -7.86
N PRO A 100 1.18 -1.85 -8.75
CA PRO A 100 1.85 -3.10 -8.46
C PRO A 100 3.34 -2.87 -8.21
N ILE A 101 3.92 -3.73 -7.39
CA ILE A 101 5.37 -3.83 -7.23
C ILE A 101 5.81 -5.26 -7.54
N ASP A 102 6.99 -5.40 -8.13
CA ASP A 102 7.67 -6.68 -8.19
C ASP A 102 8.20 -7.03 -6.78
N PRO A 103 7.89 -8.23 -6.24
CA PRO A 103 8.43 -8.65 -4.95
C PRO A 103 9.96 -8.69 -4.89
N ASP A 104 10.64 -8.89 -6.02
CA ASP A 104 12.09 -8.94 -6.15
C ASP A 104 12.70 -7.56 -6.49
N GLY A 105 11.88 -6.51 -6.55
CA GLY A 105 12.33 -5.14 -6.85
C GLY A 105 12.70 -4.89 -8.31
N GLY A 106 12.30 -5.80 -9.21
CA GLY A 106 12.37 -5.64 -10.66
C GLY A 106 11.34 -4.66 -11.22
N GLU A 107 11.33 -4.53 -12.56
CA GLU A 107 10.18 -3.96 -13.28
C GLU A 107 8.94 -4.76 -12.85
N PRO A 108 7.81 -4.11 -12.46
CA PRO A 108 6.58 -4.84 -12.16
C PRO A 108 6.37 -5.87 -13.26
N PRO A 109 6.14 -7.14 -12.91
CA PRO A 109 6.04 -8.16 -13.93
C PRO A 109 4.97 -7.70 -14.93
N ASP A 110 5.15 -8.03 -16.21
CA ASP A 110 4.24 -7.70 -17.32
C ASP A 110 2.88 -8.42 -17.17
N LEU A 111 2.46 -8.68 -15.94
CA LEU A 111 1.18 -9.18 -15.49
C LEU A 111 0.14 -8.10 -15.74
N PHE A 112 -0.19 -7.96 -17.01
CA PHE A 112 -1.44 -7.45 -17.51
C PHE A 112 -2.55 -8.39 -17.01
N PHE A 113 -2.89 -8.34 -15.72
CA PHE A 113 -4.24 -8.68 -15.26
C PHE A 113 -5.19 -7.63 -15.82
N ASN A 114 -5.27 -7.56 -17.14
CA ASN A 114 -6.18 -6.72 -17.87
C ASN A 114 -7.47 -7.50 -18.00
N GLN A 115 -8.59 -6.83 -17.73
CA GLN A 115 -9.92 -7.42 -17.82
C GLN A 115 -10.10 -8.63 -16.88
N ASP A 116 -9.29 -8.72 -15.82
CA ASP A 116 -9.47 -9.71 -14.77
C ASP A 116 -10.43 -9.22 -13.70
N VAL A 117 -11.20 -10.16 -13.14
CA VAL A 117 -12.12 -9.93 -12.03
C VAL A 117 -11.67 -10.84 -10.89
N GLY A 118 -10.90 -10.26 -9.98
CA GLY A 118 -10.32 -10.93 -8.82
C GLY A 118 -10.85 -10.35 -7.52
N ALA A 119 -10.04 -10.42 -6.47
CA ALA A 119 -10.31 -9.76 -5.20
C ALA A 119 -9.12 -8.89 -4.77
N ILE A 120 -9.37 -7.80 -4.07
CA ILE A 120 -8.34 -6.92 -3.52
C ILE A 120 -8.61 -6.66 -2.03
N ALA A 121 -7.56 -6.55 -1.23
CA ALA A 121 -7.64 -6.27 0.20
C ALA A 121 -6.55 -5.29 0.62
N LEU A 122 -6.86 -4.44 1.60
CA LEU A 122 -5.84 -3.68 2.33
C LEU A 122 -5.20 -4.59 3.37
N VAL A 123 -3.89 -4.77 3.28
CA VAL A 123 -3.12 -5.55 4.27
C VAL A 123 -2.35 -4.67 5.25
N ASP A 124 -2.14 -3.40 4.89
CA ASP A 124 -1.55 -2.34 5.71
C ASP A 124 -1.98 -0.95 5.19
N PHE A 125 -1.58 0.13 5.88
CA PHE A 125 -1.88 1.51 5.48
C PHE A 125 -1.36 1.84 4.08
N ASP A 126 -0.14 1.43 3.74
CA ASP A 126 0.50 1.72 2.45
C ASP A 126 0.56 0.50 1.51
N ARG A 127 -0.08 -0.63 1.87
CA ARG A 127 -0.05 -1.89 1.10
C ARG A 127 -1.44 -2.49 0.88
N ALA A 128 -1.67 -2.91 -0.35
CA ALA A 128 -2.80 -3.75 -0.73
C ALA A 128 -2.29 -5.02 -1.40
N VAL A 129 -3.09 -6.07 -1.40
CA VAL A 129 -2.84 -7.28 -2.19
C VAL A 129 -4.05 -7.48 -3.09
N TYR A 130 -3.77 -7.66 -4.38
CA TYR A 130 -4.74 -8.16 -5.34
C TYR A 130 -4.51 -9.65 -5.55
N ARG A 131 -5.57 -10.45 -5.52
CA ARG A 131 -5.56 -11.86 -5.87
C ARG A 131 -6.38 -12.03 -7.15
N SER A 132 -5.72 -12.47 -8.21
CA SER A 132 -6.33 -12.70 -9.51
C SER A 132 -7.38 -13.80 -9.48
N SER A 133 -8.20 -13.89 -10.54
CA SER A 133 -9.15 -15.00 -10.71
C SER A 133 -8.47 -16.38 -10.79
N THR A 134 -7.19 -16.43 -11.17
CA THR A 134 -6.38 -17.66 -11.20
C THR A 134 -5.69 -17.95 -9.87
N GLY A 135 -5.81 -17.06 -8.89
CA GLY A 135 -5.27 -17.20 -7.54
C GLY A 135 -3.86 -16.67 -7.33
N GLU A 136 -3.28 -16.00 -8.31
CA GLU A 136 -1.98 -15.31 -8.21
C GLU A 136 -2.13 -14.02 -7.41
N GLU A 137 -1.14 -13.71 -6.56
CA GLU A 137 -1.18 -12.52 -5.71
C GLU A 137 -0.17 -11.46 -6.17
N VAL A 138 -0.65 -10.22 -6.27
CA VAL A 138 0.13 -9.04 -6.60
C VAL A 138 0.09 -8.07 -5.44
N THR A 139 1.27 -7.70 -4.94
CA THR A 139 1.36 -6.63 -3.93
C THR A 139 1.30 -5.28 -4.62
N LEU A 140 0.51 -4.37 -4.06
CA LEU A 140 0.41 -2.99 -4.50
C LEU A 140 0.83 -2.01 -3.40
N ILE A 141 1.39 -0.88 -3.82
CA ILE A 141 1.74 0.23 -2.94
C ILE A 141 0.88 1.46 -3.24
N ARG A 142 0.54 2.18 -2.18
CA ARG A 142 -0.34 3.36 -2.25
C ARG A 142 0.35 4.51 -2.96
N ILE A 143 -0.38 5.16 -3.87
CA ILE A 143 -0.03 6.45 -4.44
C ILE A 143 -0.86 7.51 -3.73
N ARG A 144 -0.18 8.47 -3.10
CA ARG A 144 -0.86 9.47 -2.27
C ARG A 144 -1.40 10.62 -3.13
N GLY A 145 -2.70 10.86 -3.01
CA GLY A 145 -3.37 12.01 -3.62
C GLY A 145 -3.66 11.85 -5.11
N PRO A 146 -4.02 12.95 -5.79
CA PRO A 146 -4.32 12.95 -7.22
C PRO A 146 -3.08 12.61 -8.05
N VAL A 147 -3.27 11.92 -9.17
CA VAL A 147 -2.19 11.56 -10.10
C VAL A 147 -2.36 12.32 -11.41
N ILE A 148 -1.27 12.90 -11.92
CA ILE A 148 -1.24 13.54 -13.24
C ILE A 148 -0.54 12.60 -14.21
N THR A 149 -1.26 12.12 -15.22
CA THR A 149 -0.74 11.20 -16.22
C THR A 149 -1.55 11.27 -17.52
N GLN A 150 -1.02 10.69 -18.59
CA GLN A 150 -1.79 10.44 -19.82
C GLN A 150 -2.86 9.37 -19.55
N PRO A 151 -4.04 9.46 -20.18
CA PRO A 151 -5.02 8.40 -20.08
C PRO A 151 -4.43 7.12 -20.68
N CYS A 152 -4.74 5.98 -20.05
CA CYS A 152 -4.52 4.69 -20.71
C CYS A 152 -5.32 4.65 -22.01
N ARG A 153 -4.68 4.11 -23.06
CA ARG A 153 -5.23 4.00 -24.41
C ARG A 153 -5.26 2.55 -24.84
#